data_AF-A0A967SPB6-F1
#
_entry.id   AF-A0A967SPB6-F1
#
_cell.length_a   1.000
_cell.length_b   1.000
_cell.length_c   1.000
_cell.angle_alpha   90.00
_cell.angle_beta   90.00
_cell.angle_gamma   90.00
#
_symmetry.space_group_name_H-M   'P 1'
#
loop_
_entity.id
_entity.type
_entity.pdbx_description
1 polymer ?
#
loop_
_entity_poly.entity_id
_entity_poly.type
_entity_poly.pdbx_seq_one_letter_code
_entity_poly.pdbx_strand_id
1 'polypeptide(L)'
;QLDQQTDSLKTAIRKSTENEKELSNMVREYRQNLEKRDELILTFIDSMVVTYQNMDLDALQEIEDYDKASRIKTNDALKLIHDISEENIQILKRNASKLQVDDYMRMAEVNHQFQAMWNRLGDKIHEVYEGNNADMLAENINGNLTEWNNLLQTNTVDAMKNYFAQQGIETNAFESADEFNTALHSYLDRKIKESRDNRSEENYSDLQQFKEFWNRVEVQWTSNLAQANVLSQEQTSKLNQKVDEWTQIAQPRSNNILVYLLGGSVLLAVALGVMLIREKKTNGSA
;
A
#
# COMPACT_ATOMS: atom_id res chain seq x y z
N GLN A 1 -31.23 -28.47 27.34
CA GLN A 1 -29.77 -28.43 27.09
C GLN A 1 -29.42 -27.75 25.76
N LEU A 2 -30.19 -27.95 24.68
CA LEU A 2 -30.02 -27.23 23.40
C LEU A 2 -30.20 -25.70 23.49
N ASP A 3 -31.12 -25.21 24.32
CA ASP A 3 -31.37 -23.76 24.45
C ASP A 3 -30.21 -23.01 25.13
N GLN A 4 -29.57 -23.61 26.15
CA GLN A 4 -28.41 -23.02 26.84
C GLN A 4 -27.16 -22.92 25.96
N GLN A 5 -26.95 -23.89 25.06
CA GLN A 5 -25.86 -23.84 24.08
C GLN A 5 -26.11 -22.81 22.98
N THR A 6 -27.37 -22.60 22.60
CA THR A 6 -27.74 -21.60 21.59
C THR A 6 -27.60 -20.17 22.13
N ASP A 7 -27.95 -19.96 23.40
CA ASP A 7 -27.82 -18.66 24.07
C ASP A 7 -26.36 -18.29 24.39
N SER A 8 -25.52 -19.28 24.75
CA SER A 8 -24.09 -19.05 24.95
C SER A 8 -23.39 -18.70 23.63
N LEU A 9 -23.77 -19.36 22.53
CA LEU A 9 -23.24 -19.06 21.19
C LEU A 9 -23.67 -17.67 20.71
N LYS A 10 -24.94 -17.28 20.89
CA LYS A 10 -25.42 -15.92 20.55
C LYS A 10 -24.73 -14.84 21.37
N THR A 11 -24.44 -15.12 22.64
CA THR A 11 -23.72 -14.19 23.53
C THR A 11 -22.26 -14.06 23.10
N ALA A 12 -21.61 -15.18 22.76
CA ALA A 12 -20.24 -15.18 22.23
C ALA A 12 -20.15 -14.43 20.88
N ILE A 13 -21.13 -14.63 19.99
CA ILE A 13 -21.21 -13.91 18.72
C ILE A 13 -21.39 -12.41 18.95
N ARG A 14 -22.31 -11.98 19.81
CA ARG A 14 -22.51 -10.55 20.13
C ARG A 14 -21.25 -9.92 20.72
N LYS A 15 -20.61 -10.58 21.69
CA LYS A 15 -19.36 -10.11 22.28
C LYS A 15 -18.23 -10.04 21.24
N SER A 16 -18.17 -11.00 20.32
CA SER A 16 -17.22 -10.98 19.21
C SER A 16 -17.47 -9.81 18.27
N THR A 17 -18.72 -9.55 17.90
CA THR A 17 -19.10 -8.43 17.03
C THR A 17 -18.85 -7.07 17.71
N GLU A 18 -19.11 -6.96 19.01
CA GLU A 18 -18.80 -5.77 19.80
C GLU A 18 -17.29 -5.52 19.86
N ASN A 19 -16.50 -6.56 20.16
CA ASN A 19 -15.03 -6.50 20.15
C ASN A 19 -14.49 -6.12 18.76
N GLU A 20 -15.05 -6.66 17.68
CA GLU A 20 -14.66 -6.34 16.31
C GLU A 20 -14.96 -4.88 15.96
N LYS A 21 -16.13 -4.37 16.38
CA LYS A 21 -16.50 -2.96 16.20
C LYS A 21 -15.60 -2.03 17.01
N GLU A 22 -15.28 -2.37 18.25
CA GLU A 22 -14.35 -1.62 19.09
C GLU A 22 -12.94 -1.62 18.47
N LEU A 23 -12.47 -2.76 18.00
CA LEU A 23 -11.19 -2.88 17.31
C LEU A 23 -11.18 -2.04 16.02
N SER A 24 -12.24 -2.10 15.22
CA SER A 24 -12.38 -1.30 14.00
C SER A 24 -12.36 0.21 14.30
N ASN A 25 -13.05 0.63 15.35
CA ASN A 25 -13.04 2.03 15.79
C ASN A 25 -11.64 2.47 16.26
N MET A 26 -10.96 1.63 17.05
CA MET A 26 -9.61 1.90 17.53
C MET A 26 -8.61 2.00 16.37
N VAL A 27 -8.69 1.11 15.39
CA VAL A 27 -7.85 1.16 14.18
C VAL A 27 -8.13 2.45 13.40
N ARG A 28 -9.40 2.84 13.24
CA ARG A 28 -9.78 4.07 12.54
C ARG A 28 -9.26 5.32 13.23
N GLU A 29 -9.45 5.42 14.54
CA GLU A 29 -8.94 6.53 15.34
C GLU A 29 -7.41 6.60 15.28
N TYR A 30 -6.76 5.44 15.37
CA TYR A 30 -5.31 5.35 15.23
C TYR A 30 -4.82 5.90 13.88
N ARG A 31 -5.48 5.55 12.77
CA ARG A 31 -5.14 6.10 11.44
C ARG A 31 -5.35 7.60 11.33
N GLN A 32 -6.43 8.12 11.88
CA GLN A 32 -6.68 9.57 11.90
C GLN A 32 -5.62 10.32 12.70
N ASN A 33 -5.18 9.74 13.81
CA ASN A 33 -4.10 10.31 14.61
C ASN A 33 -2.75 10.25 13.87
N LEU A 34 -2.54 9.20 13.06
CA LEU A 34 -1.38 9.06 12.19
C LEU A 34 -1.34 10.15 11.12
N GLU A 35 -2.45 10.40 10.43
CA GLU A 35 -2.57 11.47 9.42
C GLU A 35 -2.28 12.85 10.01
N LYS A 36 -2.85 13.17 11.17
CA LYS A 36 -2.58 14.45 11.85
C LYS A 36 -1.12 14.60 12.22
N ARG A 37 -0.49 13.52 12.66
CA ARG A 37 0.93 13.53 13.01
C ARG A 37 1.79 13.76 11.79
N ASP A 38 1.49 13.08 10.69
CA ASP A 38 2.19 13.24 9.42
C ASP A 38 2.09 14.70 8.95
N GLU A 39 0.89 15.30 8.98
CA GLU A 39 0.67 16.71 8.65
C GLU A 39 1.51 17.67 9.52
N LEU A 40 1.59 17.41 10.83
CA LEU A 40 2.41 18.19 11.75
C LEU A 40 3.91 18.06 11.44
N ILE A 41 4.38 16.85 11.14
CA ILE A 41 5.78 16.60 10.77
C ILE A 41 6.12 17.32 9.45
N LEU A 42 5.24 17.24 8.46
CA LEU A 42 5.41 17.92 7.17
C LEU A 42 5.46 19.44 7.34
N THR A 43 4.53 20.00 8.12
CA THR A 43 4.51 21.44 8.44
C THR A 43 5.80 21.88 9.15
N PHE A 44 6.30 21.05 10.06
CA PHE A 44 7.57 21.30 10.75
C PHE A 44 8.75 21.28 9.78
N ILE A 45 8.81 20.28 8.89
CA ILE A 45 9.84 20.18 7.84
C ILE A 45 9.83 21.44 6.97
N ASP A 46 8.65 21.86 6.49
CA ASP A 46 8.51 23.05 5.66
C ASP A 46 8.98 24.32 6.40
N SER A 47 8.58 24.47 7.66
CA SER A 47 9.01 25.61 8.50
C SER A 47 10.52 25.65 8.68
N MET A 48 11.16 24.50 8.90
CA MET A 48 12.61 24.38 9.05
C MET A 48 13.31 24.73 7.74
N VAL A 49 12.85 24.17 6.62
CA VAL A 49 13.39 24.46 5.28
C VAL A 49 13.32 25.94 4.95
N VAL A 50 12.18 26.60 5.19
CA VAL A 50 12.03 28.05 4.96
C VAL A 50 12.96 28.86 5.87
N THR A 51 13.04 28.51 7.15
CA THR A 51 13.87 29.22 8.14
C THR A 51 15.35 29.22 7.72
N TYR A 52 15.88 28.06 7.33
CA TYR A 52 17.29 27.92 6.95
C TYR A 52 17.59 28.37 5.51
N GLN A 53 16.61 28.40 4.61
CA GLN A 53 16.79 28.99 3.27
C GLN A 53 16.94 30.51 3.34
N ASN A 54 16.20 31.16 4.24
CA ASN A 54 16.23 32.62 4.42
C ASN A 54 17.39 33.09 5.29
N MET A 55 18.12 32.16 5.92
CA MET A 55 19.31 32.46 6.72
C MET A 55 20.49 32.57 5.75
N ASP A 56 20.87 33.80 5.40
CA ASP A 56 22.02 34.06 4.52
C ASP A 56 23.31 33.58 5.21
N LEU A 57 24.22 32.94 4.46
CA LEU A 57 25.47 32.40 5.03
C LEU A 57 26.37 33.52 5.58
N ASP A 58 26.29 34.72 4.98
CA ASP A 58 27.02 35.91 5.42
C ASP A 58 26.45 36.48 6.74
N ALA A 59 25.15 36.31 7.00
CA ALA A 59 24.53 36.72 8.27
C ALA A 59 24.95 35.81 9.44
N LEU A 60 25.35 34.56 9.17
CA LEU A 60 25.87 33.65 10.21
C LEU A 60 27.28 34.01 10.66
N GLN A 61 28.14 34.56 9.78
CA GLN A 61 29.45 35.09 10.15
C GLN A 61 29.35 36.35 11.02
N GLU A 62 28.36 37.23 10.79
CA GLU A 62 28.13 38.41 11.63
C GLU A 62 27.48 38.11 13.00
N ILE A 63 26.86 36.93 13.15
CA ILE A 63 26.24 36.45 14.41
C ILE A 63 27.28 35.85 15.40
N GLU A 64 28.53 35.70 14.99
CA GLU A 64 29.61 35.30 15.91
C GLU A 64 29.84 36.36 17.01
N ASP A 65 29.57 37.64 16.69
CA ASP A 65 29.72 38.78 17.60
C ASP A 65 28.40 39.27 18.26
N TYR A 66 27.23 38.88 17.74
CA TYR A 66 25.94 39.37 18.23
C TYR A 66 25.14 38.31 19.03
N ASP A 67 25.53 38.23 20.30
CA ASP A 67 24.69 37.91 21.45
C ASP A 67 24.21 36.45 21.64
N LYS A 68 24.73 35.83 22.70
CA LYS A 68 24.37 34.49 23.23
C LYS A 68 22.88 34.35 23.61
N ALA A 69 22.10 35.43 23.60
CA ALA A 69 20.68 35.45 23.94
C ALA A 69 19.75 34.98 22.80
N SER A 70 20.14 35.10 21.53
CA SER A 70 19.35 34.62 20.37
C SER A 70 19.48 33.10 20.16
N ARG A 71 20.62 32.53 20.55
CA ARG A 71 20.94 31.09 20.53
C ARG A 71 20.03 30.24 21.44
N ILE A 72 19.32 30.87 22.38
CA ILE A 72 18.47 30.17 23.37
C ILE A 72 17.12 29.71 22.79
N LYS A 73 16.66 30.26 21.65
CA LYS A 73 15.41 29.80 20.98
C LYS A 73 15.64 28.75 19.89
N THR A 74 16.84 28.67 19.34
CA THR A 74 17.25 27.67 18.35
C THR A 74 17.79 26.38 18.97
N ASN A 75 18.09 26.37 20.28
CA ASN A 75 18.79 25.30 21.01
C ASN A 75 18.09 23.92 21.06
N ASP A 76 16.93 23.73 20.43
CA ASP A 76 16.18 22.47 20.47
C ASP A 76 15.85 21.93 19.07
N ALA A 77 16.30 22.54 17.96
CA ALA A 77 15.92 22.04 16.63
C ALA A 77 16.61 20.71 16.27
N LEU A 78 17.92 20.59 16.54
CA LEU A 78 18.67 19.34 16.33
C LEU A 78 18.14 18.23 17.26
N LYS A 79 17.86 18.56 18.52
CA LYS A 79 17.26 17.63 19.47
C LYS A 79 15.82 17.24 19.10
N LEU A 80 15.02 18.18 18.61
CA LEU A 80 13.68 17.90 18.12
C LEU A 80 13.68 17.00 16.87
N ILE A 81 14.61 17.23 15.93
CA ILE A 81 14.81 16.33 14.78
C ILE A 81 15.17 14.93 15.27
N HIS A 82 16.11 14.82 16.22
CA HIS A 82 16.44 13.56 16.88
C HIS A 82 15.19 12.90 17.50
N ASP A 83 14.44 13.62 18.33
CA ASP A 83 13.27 13.08 19.04
C ASP A 83 12.16 12.67 18.06
N ILE A 84 11.94 13.40 16.96
CA ILE A 84 11.00 13.02 15.90
C ILE A 84 11.46 11.74 15.21
N SER A 85 12.75 11.63 14.87
CA SER A 85 13.28 10.42 14.21
C SER A 85 13.14 9.18 15.10
N GLU A 86 13.42 9.31 16.39
CA GLU A 86 13.26 8.24 17.39
C GLU A 86 11.78 7.86 17.56
N GLU A 87 10.88 8.83 17.71
CA GLU A 87 9.46 8.54 17.91
C GLU A 87 8.83 7.86 16.67
N ASN A 88 9.30 8.18 15.45
CA ASN A 88 8.87 7.48 14.23
C ASN A 88 9.24 5.99 14.25
N ILE A 89 10.46 5.67 14.67
CA ILE A 89 10.91 4.28 14.86
C ILE A 89 10.02 3.59 15.88
N GLN A 90 9.77 4.24 17.02
CA GLN A 90 8.93 3.66 18.08
C GLN A 90 7.49 3.41 17.61
N ILE A 91 6.93 4.28 16.78
CA ILE A 91 5.60 4.10 16.21
C ILE A 91 5.56 2.89 15.27
N LEU A 92 6.55 2.74 14.39
CA LEU A 92 6.65 1.58 13.51
C LEU A 92 6.75 0.27 14.32
N LYS A 93 7.62 0.25 15.35
CA LYS A 93 7.78 -0.92 16.23
C LYS A 93 6.51 -1.27 16.98
N ARG A 94 5.85 -0.28 17.61
CA ARG A 94 4.67 -0.52 18.47
C ARG A 94 3.41 -0.90 17.69
N ASN A 95 3.34 -0.55 16.40
CA ASN A 95 2.12 -0.67 15.62
C ASN A 95 2.25 -1.55 14.38
N ALA A 96 3.36 -2.27 14.22
CA ALA A 96 3.64 -3.12 13.06
C ALA A 96 2.47 -4.06 12.68
N SER A 97 1.77 -4.61 13.68
CA SER A 97 0.65 -5.54 13.48
C SER A 97 -0.72 -4.88 13.22
N LYS A 98 -0.83 -3.55 13.36
CA LYS A 98 -2.09 -2.80 13.23
C LYS A 98 -2.18 -1.98 11.94
N LEU A 99 -1.02 -1.65 11.39
CA LEU A 99 -0.89 -0.82 10.19
C LEU A 99 -1.21 -1.63 8.93
N GLN A 100 -1.88 -0.98 7.98
CA GLN A 100 -2.13 -1.50 6.64
C GLN A 100 -1.12 -0.93 5.64
N VAL A 101 -1.09 -1.51 4.44
CA VAL A 101 -0.22 -1.07 3.34
C VAL A 101 -0.33 0.44 3.10
N ASP A 102 -1.55 0.98 3.01
CA ASP A 102 -1.78 2.43 2.84
C ASP A 102 -1.14 3.27 3.96
N ASP A 103 -1.13 2.77 5.21
CA ASP A 103 -0.52 3.48 6.33
C ASP A 103 1.01 3.55 6.15
N TYR A 104 1.63 2.45 5.70
CA TYR A 104 3.06 2.41 5.38
C TYR A 104 3.43 3.29 4.18
N MET A 105 2.55 3.42 3.17
CA MET A 105 2.80 4.30 2.02
C MET A 105 2.88 5.77 2.44
N ARG A 106 2.01 6.21 3.38
CA ARG A 106 2.09 7.56 3.94
C ARG A 106 3.35 7.76 4.78
N MET A 107 3.69 6.78 5.62
CA MET A 107 4.93 6.84 6.40
C MET A 107 6.17 6.88 5.52
N ALA A 108 6.15 6.23 4.35
CA ALA A 108 7.24 6.30 3.37
C ALA A 108 7.43 7.70 2.84
N GLU A 109 6.34 8.41 2.53
CA GLU A 109 6.41 9.81 2.10
C GLU A 109 6.98 10.71 3.20
N VAL A 110 6.48 10.58 4.44
CA VAL A 110 6.98 11.38 5.58
C VAL A 110 8.46 11.12 5.82
N ASN A 111 8.87 9.85 5.83
CA ASN A 111 10.27 9.45 5.99
C ASN A 111 11.15 10.02 4.86
N HIS A 112 10.68 9.96 3.61
CA HIS A 112 11.40 10.52 2.47
C HIS A 112 11.60 12.03 2.60
N GLN A 113 10.55 12.77 2.94
CA GLN A 113 10.65 14.22 3.13
C GLN A 113 11.54 14.59 4.32
N PHE A 114 11.47 13.82 5.40
CA PHE A 114 12.34 14.01 6.55
C PHE A 114 13.81 13.81 6.20
N GLN A 115 14.13 12.76 5.44
CA GLN A 115 15.49 12.52 4.93
C GLN A 115 15.95 13.62 3.98
N ALA A 116 15.07 14.07 3.08
CA ALA A 116 15.41 15.15 2.14
C ALA A 116 15.73 16.46 2.88
N MET A 117 14.96 16.79 3.92
CA MET A 117 15.25 17.91 4.81
C MET A 117 16.59 17.71 5.52
N TRP A 118 16.80 16.54 6.14
CA TRP A 118 18.01 16.26 6.90
C TRP A 118 19.26 16.30 6.02
N ASN A 119 19.22 15.72 4.82
CA ASN A 119 20.33 15.80 3.86
C ASN A 119 20.62 17.23 3.40
N ARG A 120 19.61 18.10 3.37
CA ARG A 120 19.76 19.49 2.94
C ARG A 120 20.27 20.41 4.04
N LEU A 121 19.82 20.18 5.27
CA LEU A 121 20.02 21.11 6.39
C LEU A 121 20.95 20.55 7.47
N GLY A 122 21.17 19.24 7.51
CA GLY A 122 21.87 18.54 8.59
C GLY A 122 23.25 19.12 8.85
N ASP A 123 24.06 19.33 7.81
CA ASP A 123 25.40 19.91 7.94
C ASP A 123 25.35 21.35 8.45
N LYS A 124 24.41 22.17 7.96
CA LYS A 124 24.24 23.57 8.43
C LYS A 124 23.72 23.66 9.86
N ILE A 125 22.80 22.76 10.21
CA ILE A 125 22.30 22.62 11.58
C ILE A 125 23.46 22.17 12.47
N HIS A 126 24.30 21.26 11.99
CA HIS A 126 25.46 20.81 12.74
C HIS A 126 26.48 21.94 12.96
N GLU A 127 26.80 22.73 11.92
CA GLU A 127 27.74 23.86 12.01
C GLU A 127 27.31 24.95 13.01
N VAL A 128 26.01 25.22 13.12
CA VAL A 128 25.47 26.22 14.09
C VAL A 128 25.53 25.70 15.53
N TYR A 129 25.58 24.40 15.74
CA TYR A 129 25.56 23.77 17.06
C TYR A 129 26.97 23.31 17.44
N GLU A 130 27.64 24.07 18.29
CA GLU A 130 29.01 23.74 18.72
C GLU A 130 29.03 22.67 19.84
N GLY A 131 29.94 21.70 19.69
CA GLY A 131 30.40 20.79 20.75
C GLY A 131 29.98 19.32 20.59
N ASN A 132 30.62 18.43 21.36
CA ASN A 132 30.49 16.96 21.27
C ASN A 132 29.04 16.43 21.31
N ASN A 133 28.10 17.18 21.87
CA ASN A 133 26.69 16.80 21.92
C ASN A 133 26.00 16.92 20.55
N ALA A 134 26.43 17.87 19.71
CA ALA A 134 25.88 18.07 18.37
C ALA A 134 26.33 16.96 17.41
N ASP A 135 27.61 16.57 17.47
CA ASP A 135 28.15 15.42 16.73
C ASP A 135 27.37 14.15 17.03
N MET A 136 27.21 13.86 18.33
CA MET A 136 26.48 12.68 18.80
C MET A 136 25.02 12.67 18.35
N LEU A 137 24.32 13.82 18.42
CA LEU A 137 22.93 13.91 17.96
C LEU A 137 22.82 13.73 16.45
N ALA A 138 23.72 14.30 15.66
CA ALA A 138 23.74 14.13 14.21
C ALA A 138 24.00 12.66 13.81
N GLU A 139 24.94 11.99 14.48
CA GLU A 139 25.20 10.57 14.32
C GLU A 139 23.96 9.73 14.67
N ASN A 140 23.31 10.03 15.80
CA ASN A 140 22.08 9.36 16.21
C ASN A 140 20.95 9.56 15.18
N ILE A 141 20.78 10.76 14.63
CA ILE A 141 19.78 11.02 13.58
C ILE A 141 20.07 10.17 12.35
N ASN A 142 21.32 10.10 11.89
CA ASN A 142 21.69 9.25 10.76
C ASN A 142 21.41 7.76 11.05
N GLY A 143 21.71 7.29 12.26
CA GLY A 143 21.37 5.95 12.73
C GLY A 143 19.86 5.71 12.72
N ASN A 144 19.08 6.66 13.24
CA ASN A 144 17.64 6.60 13.29
C ASN A 144 17.00 6.57 11.90
N LEU A 145 17.50 7.36 10.95
CA LEU A 145 17.01 7.33 9.57
C LEU A 145 17.30 5.99 8.88
N THR A 146 18.46 5.40 9.16
CA THR A 146 18.80 4.06 8.66
C THR A 146 17.87 3.00 9.25
N GLU A 147 17.63 3.04 10.57
CA GLU A 147 16.71 2.11 11.24
C GLU A 147 15.26 2.29 10.78
N TRP A 148 14.79 3.53 10.65
CA TRP A 148 13.46 3.85 10.15
C TRP A 148 13.26 3.27 8.74
N ASN A 149 14.22 3.47 7.83
CA ASN A 149 14.18 2.88 6.49
C ASN A 149 14.05 1.35 6.52
N ASN A 150 14.86 0.68 7.33
CA ASN A 150 14.85 -0.78 7.41
C ASN A 150 13.52 -1.30 7.96
N LEU A 151 12.99 -0.68 9.03
CA LEU A 151 11.69 -1.04 9.60
C LEU A 151 10.55 -0.80 8.63
N LEU A 152 10.58 0.33 7.92
CA LEU A 152 9.57 0.66 6.92
C LEU A 152 9.58 -0.37 5.79
N GLN A 153 10.74 -0.73 5.25
CA GLN A 153 10.86 -1.75 4.21
C GLN A 153 10.30 -3.09 4.69
N THR A 154 10.75 -3.57 5.85
CA THR A 154 10.38 -4.87 6.43
C THR A 154 8.89 -4.93 6.70
N ASN A 155 8.36 -3.94 7.42
CA ASN A 155 6.96 -3.91 7.80
C ASN A 155 6.03 -3.72 6.58
N THR A 156 6.48 -3.02 5.54
CA THR A 156 5.73 -2.90 4.29
C THR A 156 5.64 -4.25 3.58
N VAL A 157 6.73 -5.01 3.52
CA VAL A 157 6.74 -6.36 2.93
C VAL A 157 5.80 -7.28 3.71
N ASP A 158 5.83 -7.24 5.04
CA ASP A 158 4.90 -8.01 5.89
C ASP A 158 3.43 -7.60 5.67
N ALA A 159 3.16 -6.31 5.52
CA ALA A 159 1.83 -5.81 5.22
C ALA A 159 1.34 -6.28 3.85
N MET A 160 2.22 -6.31 2.83
CA MET A 160 1.90 -6.86 1.51
C MET A 160 1.58 -8.35 1.59
N LYS A 161 2.36 -9.13 2.34
CA LYS A 161 2.10 -10.56 2.58
C LYS A 161 0.72 -10.79 3.19
N ASN A 162 0.36 -10.01 4.20
CA ASN A 162 -0.97 -10.07 4.82
C ASN A 162 -2.08 -9.66 3.86
N TYR A 163 -1.86 -8.61 3.06
CA TYR A 163 -2.82 -8.16 2.04
C TYR A 163 -3.05 -9.28 1.01
N PHE A 164 -1.99 -9.91 0.51
CA PHE A 164 -2.08 -10.95 -0.51
C PHE A 164 -2.85 -12.17 0.01
N ALA A 165 -2.56 -12.59 1.25
CA ALA A 165 -3.30 -13.67 1.90
C ALA A 165 -4.80 -13.33 2.08
N GLN A 166 -5.13 -12.09 2.46
CA GLN A 166 -6.52 -11.65 2.62
C GLN A 166 -7.28 -11.55 1.28
N GLN A 167 -6.58 -11.17 0.21
CA GLN A 167 -7.15 -11.07 -1.13
C GLN A 167 -7.10 -12.40 -1.89
N GLY A 168 -6.58 -13.50 -1.32
CA GLY A 168 -6.48 -14.78 -2.04
C GLY A 168 -5.47 -14.77 -3.19
N ILE A 169 -4.51 -13.83 -3.19
CA ILE A 169 -3.44 -13.77 -4.18
C ILE A 169 -2.33 -14.74 -3.74
N GLU A 170 -2.33 -15.94 -4.32
CA GLU A 170 -1.40 -17.01 -3.95
C GLU A 170 -0.03 -16.84 -4.63
N THR A 171 0.92 -16.16 -3.98
CA THR A 171 2.31 -16.09 -4.45
C THR A 171 3.20 -17.13 -3.76
N ASN A 172 4.44 -17.29 -4.25
CA ASN A 172 5.49 -17.90 -3.44
C ASN A 172 5.68 -17.08 -2.14
N ALA A 173 6.16 -17.72 -1.07
CA ALA A 173 6.49 -17.02 0.16
C ALA A 173 7.65 -16.03 -0.05
N PHE A 174 7.61 -14.93 0.71
CA PHE A 174 8.63 -13.89 0.72
C PHE A 174 8.71 -13.25 2.10
N GLU A 175 9.91 -12.86 2.51
CA GLU A 175 10.19 -12.16 3.78
C GLU A 175 11.03 -10.88 3.56
N SER A 176 11.41 -10.59 2.32
CA SER A 176 12.20 -9.40 1.95
C SER A 176 11.66 -8.73 0.68
N ALA A 177 12.12 -7.50 0.40
CA ALA A 177 11.73 -6.75 -0.80
C ALA A 177 12.14 -7.47 -2.10
N ASP A 178 13.33 -8.04 -2.16
CA ASP A 178 13.82 -8.78 -3.32
C ASP A 178 13.03 -10.07 -3.56
N GLU A 179 12.71 -10.79 -2.48
CA GLU A 179 11.86 -11.97 -2.54
C GLU A 179 10.43 -11.60 -2.94
N PHE A 180 9.90 -10.47 -2.47
CA PHE A 180 8.59 -9.96 -2.87
C PHE A 180 8.53 -9.67 -4.37
N ASN A 181 9.52 -8.95 -4.91
CA ASN A 181 9.64 -8.71 -6.34
C ASN A 181 9.73 -10.03 -7.15
N THR A 182 10.50 -11.00 -6.65
CA THR A 182 10.63 -12.33 -7.26
C THR A 182 9.33 -13.11 -7.23
N ALA A 183 8.59 -13.04 -6.12
CA ALA A 183 7.30 -13.68 -5.94
C ALA A 183 6.24 -13.10 -6.88
N LEU A 184 6.22 -11.78 -7.07
CA LEU A 184 5.36 -11.09 -8.04
C LEU A 184 5.65 -11.53 -9.47
N HIS A 185 6.92 -11.55 -9.88
CA HIS A 185 7.30 -12.03 -11.20
C HIS A 185 6.86 -13.49 -11.42
N SER A 186 7.11 -14.36 -10.45
CA SER A 186 6.74 -15.78 -10.52
C SER A 186 5.22 -15.97 -10.63
N TYR A 187 4.46 -15.19 -9.85
CA TYR A 187 3.00 -15.20 -9.89
C TYR A 187 2.47 -14.78 -11.26
N LEU A 188 2.95 -13.65 -11.79
CA LEU A 188 2.54 -13.13 -13.08
C LEU A 188 2.91 -14.09 -14.22
N ASP A 189 4.13 -14.65 -14.22
CA ASP A 189 4.56 -15.61 -15.24
C ASP A 189 3.69 -16.86 -15.27
N ARG A 190 3.33 -17.38 -14.10
CA ARG A 190 2.40 -18.51 -13.98
C ARG A 190 1.02 -18.13 -14.51
N LYS A 191 0.45 -17.01 -14.09
CA LYS A 191 -0.90 -16.57 -14.50
C LYS A 191 -1.01 -16.21 -15.98
N ILE A 192 0.05 -15.63 -16.54
CA ILE A 192 0.20 -15.42 -17.98
C ILE A 192 0.13 -16.76 -18.71
N LYS A 193 0.94 -17.74 -18.28
CA LYS A 193 0.96 -19.07 -18.89
C LYS A 193 -0.41 -19.76 -18.81
N GLU A 194 -1.02 -19.79 -17.64
CA GLU A 194 -2.37 -20.35 -17.42
C GLU A 194 -3.40 -19.70 -18.36
N SER A 195 -3.33 -18.38 -18.55
CA SER A 195 -4.24 -17.64 -19.43
C SER A 195 -3.98 -17.88 -20.93
N ARG A 196 -2.73 -18.16 -21.33
CA ARG A 196 -2.41 -18.59 -22.70
C ARG A 196 -2.97 -19.98 -22.99
N ASP A 197 -2.86 -20.89 -22.03
CA ASP A 197 -3.30 -22.28 -22.17
C ASP A 197 -4.83 -22.38 -22.11
N ASN A 198 -5.49 -21.60 -21.25
CA ASN A 198 -6.93 -21.58 -21.09
C ASN A 198 -7.48 -20.19 -20.75
N ARG A 199 -8.29 -19.60 -21.64
CA ARG A 199 -8.95 -18.31 -21.41
C ARG A 199 -10.29 -18.48 -20.69
N SER A 200 -10.23 -18.93 -19.44
CA SER A 200 -11.41 -19.15 -18.59
C SER A 200 -11.87 -17.87 -17.89
N GLU A 201 -13.14 -17.86 -17.46
CA GLU A 201 -13.68 -16.82 -16.56
C GLU A 201 -12.92 -16.77 -15.22
N GLU A 202 -12.42 -17.91 -14.74
CA GLU A 202 -11.59 -18.01 -13.53
C GLU A 202 -10.28 -17.22 -13.68
N ASN A 203 -9.54 -17.45 -14.78
CA ASN A 203 -8.30 -16.72 -15.04
C ASN A 203 -8.55 -15.20 -15.23
N TYR A 204 -9.70 -14.84 -15.79
CA TYR A 204 -10.09 -13.43 -15.90
C TYR A 204 -10.46 -12.82 -14.55
N SER A 205 -11.13 -13.58 -13.68
CA SER A 205 -11.44 -13.18 -12.30
C SER A 205 -10.16 -12.94 -11.48
N ASP A 206 -9.18 -13.85 -11.58
CA ASP A 206 -7.88 -13.70 -10.94
C ASP A 206 -7.15 -12.43 -11.42
N LEU A 207 -7.21 -12.14 -12.72
CA LEU A 207 -6.69 -10.89 -13.27
C LEU A 207 -7.39 -9.68 -12.64
N GLN A 208 -8.73 -9.66 -12.57
CA GLN A 208 -9.45 -8.51 -12.01
C GLN A 208 -9.05 -8.27 -10.55
N GLN A 209 -9.00 -9.34 -9.74
CA GLN A 209 -8.58 -9.27 -8.35
C GLN A 209 -7.15 -8.74 -8.22
N PHE A 210 -6.20 -9.24 -9.03
CA PHE A 210 -4.83 -8.74 -9.01
C PHE A 210 -4.75 -7.28 -9.49
N LYS A 211 -5.55 -6.87 -10.48
CA LYS A 211 -5.58 -5.49 -10.97
C LYS A 211 -6.07 -4.50 -9.93
N GLU A 212 -6.95 -4.88 -9.01
CA GLU A 212 -7.33 -3.99 -7.90
C GLU A 212 -6.13 -3.60 -7.05
N PHE A 213 -5.25 -4.55 -6.76
CA PHE A 213 -3.96 -4.29 -6.10
C PHE A 213 -3.02 -3.49 -7.01
N TRP A 214 -2.83 -3.94 -8.25
CA TRP A 214 -1.82 -3.36 -9.13
C TRP A 214 -2.14 -1.91 -9.53
N ASN A 215 -3.41 -1.57 -9.70
CA ASN A 215 -3.82 -0.18 -9.96
C ASN A 215 -3.41 0.75 -8.81
N ARG A 216 -3.45 0.29 -7.54
CA ARG A 216 -2.96 1.08 -6.41
C ARG A 216 -1.44 1.25 -6.47
N VAL A 217 -0.71 0.19 -6.80
CA VAL A 217 0.73 0.24 -7.04
C VAL A 217 1.06 1.29 -8.09
N GLU A 218 0.43 1.21 -9.26
CA GLU A 218 0.72 2.09 -10.40
C GLU A 218 0.34 3.55 -10.15
N VAL A 219 -0.87 3.80 -9.63
CA VAL A 219 -1.42 5.16 -9.52
C VAL A 219 -0.98 5.87 -8.25
N GLN A 220 -0.88 5.14 -7.14
CA GLN A 220 -0.75 5.74 -5.81
C GLN A 220 0.58 5.43 -5.16
N TRP A 221 1.04 4.18 -5.23
CA TRP A 221 2.13 3.72 -4.36
C TRP A 221 3.50 3.63 -5.05
N THR A 222 3.60 3.87 -6.35
CA THR A 222 4.88 3.68 -7.10
C THR A 222 6.02 4.50 -6.48
N SER A 223 5.78 5.78 -6.15
CA SER A 223 6.79 6.61 -5.50
C SER A 223 7.12 6.10 -4.10
N ASN A 224 6.09 5.77 -3.32
CA ASN A 224 6.25 5.35 -1.93
C ASN A 224 6.97 4.00 -1.79
N LEU A 225 6.69 3.05 -2.67
CA LEU A 225 7.38 1.76 -2.71
C LEU A 225 8.86 1.92 -3.09
N ALA A 226 9.18 2.88 -3.97
CA ALA A 226 10.56 3.20 -4.30
C ALA A 226 11.28 3.87 -3.12
N GLN A 227 10.63 4.84 -2.48
CA GLN A 227 11.15 5.52 -1.28
C GLN A 227 11.37 4.55 -0.10
N ALA A 228 10.49 3.57 0.07
CA ALA A 228 10.60 2.51 1.06
C ALA A 228 11.57 1.37 0.66
N ASN A 229 12.21 1.47 -0.50
CA ASN A 229 13.09 0.43 -1.07
C ASN A 229 12.40 -0.95 -1.22
N VAL A 230 11.09 -0.99 -1.45
CA VAL A 230 10.33 -2.24 -1.63
C VAL A 230 10.25 -2.63 -3.11
N LEU A 231 9.97 -1.66 -3.98
CA LEU A 231 10.03 -1.84 -5.43
C LEU A 231 10.62 -0.58 -6.07
N SER A 232 11.69 -0.74 -6.83
CA SER A 232 12.25 0.35 -7.63
C SER A 232 11.36 0.67 -8.83
N GLN A 233 11.52 1.87 -9.40
CA GLN A 233 10.81 2.26 -10.62
C GLN A 233 11.07 1.29 -11.79
N GLU A 234 12.29 0.76 -11.89
CA GLU A 234 12.65 -0.24 -12.91
C GLU A 234 11.91 -1.56 -12.68
N GLN A 235 11.84 -2.04 -11.43
CA GLN A 235 11.11 -3.24 -11.07
C GLN A 235 9.60 -3.07 -11.35
N THR A 236 9.01 -1.94 -10.93
CA THR A 236 7.61 -1.62 -11.22
C THR A 236 7.33 -1.59 -12.73
N SER A 237 8.21 -1.00 -13.54
CA SER A 237 8.06 -0.97 -15.00
C SER A 237 8.08 -2.37 -15.62
N LYS A 238 8.99 -3.26 -15.17
CA LYS A 238 9.04 -4.66 -15.63
C LYS A 238 7.79 -5.44 -15.25
N LEU A 239 7.23 -5.18 -14.07
CA LEU A 239 5.99 -5.80 -13.62
C LEU A 239 4.78 -5.26 -14.39
N ASN A 240 4.71 -3.97 -14.68
CA ASN A 240 3.67 -3.36 -15.52
C ASN A 240 3.57 -4.06 -16.88
N GLN A 241 4.72 -4.31 -17.54
CA GLN A 241 4.74 -5.02 -18.83
C GLN A 241 4.10 -6.42 -18.74
N LYS A 242 4.30 -7.14 -17.64
CA LYS A 242 3.69 -8.46 -17.42
C LYS A 242 2.20 -8.35 -17.12
N VAL A 243 1.77 -7.35 -16.37
CA VAL A 243 0.35 -7.11 -16.09
C VAL A 243 -0.40 -6.73 -17.37
N ASP A 244 0.21 -5.92 -18.24
CA ASP A 244 -0.32 -5.58 -19.56
C ASP A 244 -0.43 -6.82 -20.45
N GLU A 245 0.62 -7.64 -20.49
CA GLU A 245 0.61 -8.90 -21.22
C GLU A 245 -0.52 -9.81 -20.73
N TRP A 246 -0.64 -10.01 -19.42
CA TRP A 246 -1.70 -10.83 -18.82
C TRP A 246 -3.09 -10.27 -19.16
N THR A 247 -3.26 -8.95 -19.10
CA THR A 247 -4.51 -8.25 -19.45
C THR A 247 -4.92 -8.53 -20.90
N GLN A 248 -3.99 -8.53 -21.85
CA GLN A 248 -4.27 -8.76 -23.26
C GLN A 248 -4.73 -10.20 -23.56
N ILE A 249 -4.25 -11.17 -22.80
CA ILE A 249 -4.46 -12.60 -23.09
C ILE A 249 -5.55 -13.25 -22.24
N ALA A 250 -5.81 -12.75 -21.03
CA ALA A 250 -6.77 -13.35 -20.09
C ALA A 250 -8.22 -13.03 -20.41
N GLN A 251 -8.51 -12.07 -21.30
CA GLN A 251 -9.88 -11.80 -21.73
C GLN A 251 -10.52 -13.10 -22.27
N PRO A 252 -11.64 -13.54 -21.69
CA PRO A 252 -12.36 -14.71 -22.18
C PRO A 252 -12.69 -14.48 -23.65
N ARG A 253 -12.51 -15.50 -24.48
CA ARG A 253 -13.13 -15.45 -25.82
C ARG A 253 -14.62 -15.38 -25.55
N SER A 254 -15.30 -14.35 -26.07
CA SER A 254 -16.75 -14.21 -25.95
C SER A 254 -17.41 -15.45 -26.58
N ASN A 255 -17.62 -16.49 -25.79
CA ASN A 255 -18.22 -17.72 -26.24
C ASN A 255 -19.70 -17.53 -25.99
N ASN A 256 -20.36 -16.93 -26.98
CA ASN A 256 -21.80 -16.80 -27.09
C ASN A 256 -22.50 -18.17 -27.25
N ILE A 257 -22.01 -19.23 -26.58
CA ILE A 257 -22.65 -20.55 -26.53
C ILE A 257 -24.07 -20.45 -26.00
N LEU A 258 -24.34 -19.56 -25.04
CA LEU A 258 -25.71 -19.29 -24.58
C LEU A 258 -26.57 -18.65 -25.69
N VAL A 259 -26.01 -17.76 -26.50
CA VAL A 259 -26.71 -17.18 -27.67
C VAL A 259 -26.91 -18.22 -28.77
N TYR A 260 -25.95 -19.12 -29.01
CA TYR A 260 -26.10 -20.23 -29.97
C TYR A 260 -27.07 -21.31 -29.47
N LEU A 261 -27.12 -21.60 -28.17
CA LEU A 261 -28.09 -22.52 -27.55
C LEU A 261 -29.50 -21.92 -27.51
N LEU A 262 -29.64 -20.64 -27.19
CA LEU A 262 -30.91 -19.91 -27.27
C LEU A 262 -31.36 -19.75 -28.73
N GLY A 263 -30.45 -19.41 -29.65
CA GLY A 263 -30.76 -19.30 -31.08
C GLY A 263 -31.14 -20.65 -31.71
N GLY A 264 -30.43 -21.73 -31.36
CA GLY A 264 -30.71 -23.08 -31.83
C GLY A 264 -32.02 -23.65 -31.29
N SER A 265 -32.35 -23.40 -30.01
CA SER A 265 -33.61 -23.86 -29.42
C SER A 265 -34.84 -23.10 -29.96
N VAL A 266 -34.72 -21.80 -30.25
CA VAL A 266 -35.79 -21.03 -30.90
C VAL A 266 -36.04 -21.51 -32.33
N LEU A 267 -34.99 -21.79 -33.11
CA LEU A 267 -35.13 -22.35 -34.47
C LEU A 267 -35.79 -23.74 -34.47
N LEU A 268 -35.43 -24.60 -33.50
CA LEU A 268 -36.08 -25.91 -33.31
C LEU A 268 -37.56 -25.78 -32.92
N ALA A 269 -37.89 -24.86 -32.01
CA ALA A 269 -39.28 -24.62 -31.60
C ALA A 269 -40.14 -24.07 -32.75
N VAL A 270 -39.58 -23.18 -33.59
CA VAL A 270 -40.26 -22.67 -34.79
C VAL A 270 -40.44 -23.77 -35.83
N ALA A 271 -39.42 -24.60 -36.07
CA ALA A 271 -39.53 -25.73 -37.01
C ALA A 271 -40.60 -26.74 -36.58
N LEU A 272 -40.62 -27.11 -35.29
CA LEU A 272 -41.64 -27.99 -34.71
C LEU A 272 -43.04 -27.34 -34.76
N GLY A 273 -43.14 -26.05 -34.46
CA GLY A 273 -44.40 -25.31 -34.54
C GLY A 273 -44.96 -25.26 -35.97
N VAL A 274 -44.12 -25.00 -36.97
CA VAL A 274 -44.52 -24.99 -38.38
C VAL A 274 -44.93 -26.39 -38.86
N MET A 275 -44.24 -27.44 -38.40
CA MET A 275 -44.57 -28.82 -38.74
C MET A 275 -45.93 -29.24 -38.15
N LEU A 276 -46.20 -28.90 -36.88
CA LEU A 276 -47.48 -29.17 -36.21
C LEU A 276 -48.66 -28.40 -36.83
N ILE A 277 -48.43 -27.15 -37.26
CA ILE A 277 -49.46 -26.35 -37.95
C ILE A 277 -49.74 -26.93 -39.34
N ARG A 278 -48.72 -27.41 -40.05
CA ARG A 278 -48.88 -28.13 -41.33
C ARG A 278 -49.70 -29.40 -41.12
N GLU A 279 -49.36 -30.22 -40.14
CA GLU A 279 -50.04 -31.49 -39.86
C GLU A 279 -51.52 -31.29 -39.48
N LYS A 280 -51.85 -30.24 -38.69
CA LYS A 280 -53.24 -29.87 -38.41
C LYS A 280 -54.02 -29.40 -39.65
N LYS A 281 -53.37 -28.70 -40.60
CA LYS A 281 -54.03 -28.29 -41.84
C LYS A 281 -54.29 -29.47 -42.77
N THR A 282 -53.38 -30.44 -42.85
CA THR A 282 -53.57 -31.63 -43.70
C THR A 282 -54.66 -32.57 -43.15
N ASN A 283 -54.83 -32.63 -41.82
CA ASN A 283 -55.84 -33.46 -41.17
C ASN A 283 -57.21 -32.76 -40.96
N GLY A 284 -57.29 -31.44 -41.21
CA GLY A 284 -58.50 -30.62 -41.04
C GLY A 284 -59.24 -30.31 -42.35
N SER A 285 -58.79 -30.83 -43.48
CA SER A 285 -59.44 -30.73 -44.79
C SER A 285 -59.91 -32.10 -45.29
N ALA A 286 -60.71 -32.77 -44.45
CA ALA A 286 -61.54 -33.92 -44.82
C ALA A 286 -63.01 -33.48 -44.85
#